data_AF-A0A1F9PAC3-F1
#
_entry.id   AF-A0A1F9PAC3-F1
#
_cell.length_a   1.000
_cell.length_b   1.000
_cell.length_c   1.000
_cell.angle_alpha   90.00
_cell.angle_beta   90.00
_cell.angle_gamma   90.00
#
_symmetry.space_group_name_H-M   'P 1'
#
loop_
_entity.id
_entity.type
_entity.pdbx_description
1 polymer ?
#
loop_
_entity_poly.entity_id
_entity_poly.type
_entity_poly.pdbx_seq_one_letter_code
_entity_poly.pdbx_strand_id
1 'polypeptide(L)'
;MKFIDEFRDQALVKDLTRRLAALAALTPLTKNPAIVMEVCGTHTMAAARFGLKSLLPPGVKLISGPGCPVCVTAQSDLDAFLALGTEPRVVLVSFGDMLRVPGTHTSLEGLRAQGAEVRVVYSPLDAVELARQTPDQHLVFFGVGFETTMPATAMAIQTAARYGLDNFSVWCVHKTMPAALKALLAGGEVRVSGLQKRLERRGHGLVDAPDREIIQPVSGRGLNGHGGGGHGGFEAHPEKHQVLIRGLPGQFHRVQGGVNHPHFGPLGPEALQGGVGAGDPEHVAEGDQDHAGFGPQGQEGVQVRLGGDAHRAAGAGNEFNPGRQKGFEPVDMLLGIESILRQIKEGKPTVDNVYTRAVRVPANPRALELLAEVFAPEDAQWRGLGTIPGSGVGIREPYARFDARTRFSQVWERLPPPPPSPCRCGEVLRGVMRPVACPLFAKGCTPAQPLGPCMVSTEGGCAAA
;
A
#
# COMPACT_ATOMS: atom_id res chain seq x y z
N MET A 1 3.95 4.31 -27.55
CA MET A 1 4.26 4.24 -26.10
C MET A 1 5.72 4.64 -25.95
N LYS A 2 6.06 5.81 -25.40
CA LYS A 2 7.48 6.19 -25.25
C LYS A 2 8.09 5.39 -24.09
N PHE A 3 9.28 4.81 -24.26
CA PHE A 3 10.11 4.19 -23.20
C PHE A 3 9.69 2.83 -22.61
N ILE A 4 8.87 1.98 -23.26
CA ILE A 4 8.66 0.60 -22.77
C ILE A 4 9.70 -0.37 -23.31
N ASP A 5 10.06 -0.24 -24.59
CA ASP A 5 11.03 -1.13 -25.21
C ASP A 5 12.41 -1.00 -24.56
N GLU A 6 12.79 0.23 -24.19
CA GLU A 6 14.04 0.52 -23.46
C GLU A 6 14.09 -0.12 -22.06
N PHE A 7 12.98 -0.17 -21.33
CA PHE A 7 12.95 -0.77 -19.98
C PHE A 7 12.74 -2.29 -20.00
N ARG A 8 12.54 -2.86 -21.20
CA ARG A 8 12.59 -4.29 -21.49
C ARG A 8 13.85 -4.69 -22.26
N ASP A 9 14.77 -3.74 -22.48
CA ASP A 9 15.97 -3.96 -23.25
C ASP A 9 16.83 -5.03 -22.59
N GLN A 10 17.10 -6.09 -23.33
CA GLN A 10 17.83 -7.25 -22.84
C GLN A 10 19.30 -6.91 -22.51
N ALA A 11 19.92 -5.99 -23.26
CA ALA A 11 21.28 -5.54 -22.99
C ALA A 11 21.35 -4.77 -21.67
N LEU A 12 20.36 -3.90 -21.39
CA LEU A 12 20.26 -3.20 -20.11
C LEU A 12 20.00 -4.16 -18.94
N VAL A 13 19.12 -5.15 -19.11
CA VAL A 13 18.89 -6.18 -18.08
C VAL A 13 20.16 -6.97 -17.80
N LYS A 14 20.88 -7.43 -18.85
CA LYS A 14 22.15 -8.15 -18.70
C LYS A 14 23.21 -7.30 -18.00
N ASP A 15 23.29 -6.02 -18.34
CA ASP A 15 24.21 -5.11 -17.69
C ASP A 15 23.89 -4.91 -16.20
N LEU A 16 22.62 -4.68 -15.87
CA LEU A 16 22.14 -4.59 -14.50
C LEU A 16 22.45 -5.86 -13.70
N THR A 17 22.19 -7.04 -14.26
CA THR A 17 22.53 -8.31 -13.61
C THR A 17 24.03 -8.43 -13.31
N ARG A 18 24.91 -8.01 -14.23
CA ARG A 18 26.36 -7.97 -13.96
C ARG A 18 26.72 -7.00 -12.84
N ARG A 19 26.12 -5.81 -12.83
CA ARG A 19 26.32 -4.81 -11.75
C ARG A 19 25.85 -5.32 -10.40
N LEU A 20 24.69 -5.97 -10.35
CA LEU A 20 24.16 -6.62 -9.16
C LEU A 20 25.11 -7.71 -8.65
N ALA A 21 25.65 -8.56 -9.54
CA ALA A 21 26.61 -9.58 -9.16
C ALA A 21 27.91 -8.98 -8.59
N ALA A 22 28.45 -7.94 -9.22
CA ALA A 22 29.62 -7.23 -8.72
C ALA A 22 29.38 -6.61 -7.34
N LEU A 23 28.21 -5.99 -7.14
CA LEU A 23 27.83 -5.38 -5.87
C LEU A 23 27.58 -6.42 -4.77
N ALA A 24 26.97 -7.54 -5.11
CA ALA A 24 26.76 -8.67 -4.21
C ALA A 24 28.10 -9.28 -3.74
N ALA A 25 29.09 -9.39 -4.63
CA ALA A 25 30.43 -9.87 -4.28
C ALA A 25 31.18 -8.96 -3.30
N LEU A 26 30.86 -7.65 -3.30
CA LEU A 26 31.44 -6.65 -2.41
C LEU A 26 30.65 -6.46 -1.10
N THR A 27 29.57 -7.21 -0.92
CA THR A 27 28.68 -7.13 0.25
C THR A 27 28.76 -8.47 1.00
N PRO A 28 28.79 -8.50 2.36
CA PRO A 28 28.94 -9.74 3.13
C PRO A 28 27.65 -10.60 3.16
N LEU A 29 27.13 -10.99 1.99
CA LEU A 29 25.85 -11.67 1.81
C LEU A 29 25.89 -13.17 2.13
N THR A 30 27.08 -13.78 2.21
CA THR A 30 27.24 -15.21 2.51
C THR A 30 26.82 -15.56 3.93
N LYS A 31 27.03 -14.65 4.89
CA LYS A 31 26.57 -14.80 6.28
C LYS A 31 25.15 -14.25 6.49
N ASN A 32 24.79 -13.21 5.73
CA ASN A 32 23.51 -12.52 5.85
C ASN A 32 22.91 -12.29 4.46
N PRO A 33 22.12 -13.24 3.93
CA PRO A 33 21.47 -13.05 2.63
C PRO A 33 20.62 -11.77 2.63
N ALA A 34 20.73 -10.98 1.57
CA ALA A 34 19.87 -9.82 1.36
C ALA A 34 18.48 -10.30 0.91
N ILE A 35 17.50 -10.17 1.80
CA ILE A 35 16.11 -10.49 1.50
C ILE A 35 15.41 -9.19 1.12
N VAL A 36 15.18 -9.01 -0.18
CA VAL A 36 14.39 -7.90 -0.72
C VAL A 36 12.93 -8.36 -0.78
N MET A 37 12.04 -7.60 -0.15
CA MET A 37 10.61 -7.87 -0.23
C MET A 37 9.93 -6.82 -1.11
N GLU A 38 9.32 -7.25 -2.21
CA GLU A 38 8.37 -6.41 -2.92
C GLU A 38 6.99 -6.53 -2.27
N VAL A 39 6.23 -5.43 -2.29
CA VAL A 39 4.93 -5.33 -1.61
C VAL A 39 3.88 -4.72 -2.54
N CYS A 40 3.89 -5.15 -3.80
CA CYS A 40 2.93 -4.72 -4.81
C CYS A 40 2.59 -5.89 -5.73
N GLY A 41 1.31 -6.24 -5.85
CA GLY A 41 0.84 -7.31 -6.73
C GLY A 41 1.41 -7.27 -8.15
N THR A 42 1.51 -6.07 -8.74
CA THR A 42 2.10 -5.89 -10.06
C THR A 42 3.60 -6.19 -10.10
N HIS A 43 4.36 -5.92 -9.03
CA HIS A 43 5.75 -6.38 -8.89
C HIS A 43 5.81 -7.90 -8.77
N THR A 44 4.93 -8.54 -7.98
CA THR A 44 4.83 -10.00 -7.90
C THR A 44 4.68 -10.61 -9.29
N MET A 45 3.73 -10.10 -10.06
CA MET A 45 3.44 -10.59 -11.42
C MET A 45 4.58 -10.32 -12.39
N ALA A 46 5.19 -9.14 -12.34
CA ALA A 46 6.34 -8.80 -13.18
C ALA A 46 7.55 -9.69 -12.84
N ALA A 47 7.83 -9.91 -11.56
CA ALA A 47 8.93 -10.76 -11.11
C ALA A 47 8.77 -12.21 -11.58
N ALA A 48 7.55 -12.75 -11.54
CA ALA A 48 7.23 -14.06 -12.08
C ALA A 48 7.36 -14.11 -13.61
N ARG A 49 6.65 -13.20 -14.31
CA ARG A 49 6.60 -13.14 -15.78
C ARG A 49 7.98 -13.01 -16.41
N PHE A 50 8.85 -12.19 -15.84
CA PHE A 50 10.20 -11.96 -16.36
C PHE A 50 11.27 -12.86 -15.71
N GLY A 51 10.88 -13.79 -14.84
CA GLY A 51 11.79 -14.71 -14.18
C GLY A 51 12.87 -14.00 -13.34
N LEU A 52 12.58 -12.82 -12.79
CA LEU A 52 13.59 -11.95 -12.15
C LEU A 52 14.37 -12.66 -11.03
N LYS A 53 13.70 -13.55 -10.29
CA LYS A 53 14.33 -14.33 -9.20
C LYS A 53 15.52 -15.17 -9.69
N SER A 54 15.49 -15.64 -10.94
CA SER A 54 16.58 -16.42 -11.55
C SER A 54 17.76 -15.56 -12.01
N LEU A 55 17.56 -14.24 -12.14
CA LEU A 55 18.59 -13.29 -12.55
C LEU A 55 19.37 -12.71 -11.37
N LEU A 56 18.96 -12.98 -10.13
CA LEU A 56 19.59 -12.42 -8.95
C LEU A 56 20.85 -13.20 -8.57
N PRO A 57 21.92 -12.51 -8.14
CA PRO A 57 23.15 -13.18 -7.73
C PRO A 57 22.96 -13.99 -6.43
N PRO A 58 23.84 -14.97 -6.18
CA PRO A 58 23.83 -15.73 -4.92
C PRO A 58 23.84 -14.81 -3.70
N GLY A 59 23.05 -15.16 -2.68
CA GLY A 59 22.91 -14.35 -1.47
C GLY A 59 21.88 -13.22 -1.56
N VAL A 60 21.28 -12.97 -2.73
CA VAL A 60 20.15 -12.04 -2.89
C VAL A 60 18.86 -12.82 -3.14
N LYS A 61 17.83 -12.56 -2.35
CA LYS A 61 16.52 -13.20 -2.46
C LYS A 61 15.45 -12.14 -2.65
N LEU A 62 14.59 -12.33 -3.64
CA LEU A 62 13.37 -11.54 -3.82
C LEU A 62 12.16 -12.34 -3.34
N ILE A 63 11.47 -11.82 -2.35
CA ILE A 63 10.23 -12.38 -1.79
C ILE A 63 9.07 -11.41 -1.98
N SER A 64 7.86 -11.95 -1.86
CA SER A 64 6.61 -11.21 -2.03
C SER A 64 5.93 -11.03 -0.69
N GLY A 65 5.56 -9.80 -0.38
CA GLY A 65 4.85 -9.43 0.84
C GLY A 65 3.35 -9.19 0.62
N PRO A 66 2.68 -8.47 1.53
CA PRO A 66 1.23 -8.29 1.53
C PRO A 66 0.77 -7.20 0.53
N GLY A 67 1.18 -7.31 -0.74
CA GLY A 67 1.00 -6.30 -1.78
C GLY A 67 -0.28 -6.41 -2.63
N CYS A 68 -1.17 -7.34 -2.30
CA CYS A 68 -2.42 -7.60 -3.02
C CYS A 68 -3.61 -7.29 -2.09
N PRO A 69 -4.40 -6.23 -2.34
CA PRO A 69 -5.47 -5.81 -1.43
C PRO A 69 -6.55 -6.89 -1.27
N VAL A 70 -6.93 -7.55 -2.37
CA VAL A 70 -7.85 -8.71 -2.37
C VAL A 70 -7.35 -9.82 -1.44
N CYS A 71 -6.05 -10.09 -1.49
CA CYS A 71 -5.44 -11.19 -0.76
C CYS A 71 -5.40 -10.94 0.74
N VAL A 72 -5.24 -9.68 1.14
CA VAL A 72 -5.17 -9.27 2.55
C VAL A 72 -6.54 -8.95 3.16
N THR A 73 -7.62 -8.90 2.38
CA THR A 73 -8.99 -8.77 2.89
C THR A 73 -9.29 -9.91 3.87
N ALA A 74 -9.74 -9.57 5.08
CA ALA A 74 -10.01 -10.53 6.12
C ALA A 74 -11.13 -11.48 5.71
N GLN A 75 -11.11 -12.69 6.26
CA GLN A 75 -12.15 -13.68 5.98
C GLN A 75 -13.52 -13.23 6.53
N SER A 76 -13.52 -12.65 7.73
CA SER A 76 -14.68 -12.04 8.39
C SER A 76 -15.32 -10.94 7.54
N ASP A 77 -14.51 -10.02 7.01
CA ASP A 77 -14.98 -8.94 6.12
C ASP A 77 -15.67 -9.51 4.87
N LEU A 78 -15.08 -10.52 4.25
CA LEU A 78 -15.63 -11.16 3.07
C LEU A 78 -16.93 -11.91 3.40
N ASP A 79 -16.94 -12.69 4.47
CA ASP A 79 -18.11 -13.47 4.88
C ASP A 79 -19.28 -12.55 5.25
N ALA A 80 -19.00 -11.44 5.93
CA ALA A 80 -19.96 -10.41 6.27
C ALA A 80 -20.56 -9.75 5.01
N PHE A 81 -19.71 -9.39 4.04
CA PHE A 81 -20.18 -8.84 2.76
C PHE A 81 -21.02 -9.86 1.96
N LEU A 82 -20.61 -11.13 1.94
CA LEU A 82 -21.34 -12.21 1.28
C LEU A 82 -22.71 -12.48 1.94
N ALA A 83 -22.81 -12.37 3.27
CA ALA A 83 -24.06 -12.55 4.00
C ALA A 83 -25.13 -11.52 3.58
N LEU A 84 -24.73 -10.33 3.12
CA LEU A 84 -25.67 -9.34 2.58
C LEU A 84 -26.40 -9.84 1.32
N GLY A 85 -25.89 -10.86 0.63
CA GLY A 85 -26.53 -11.44 -0.55
C GLY A 85 -27.88 -12.13 -0.27
N THR A 86 -28.20 -12.40 1.00
CA THR A 86 -29.52 -12.91 1.39
C THR A 86 -30.52 -11.79 1.73
N GLU A 87 -30.07 -10.54 1.81
CA GLU A 87 -30.94 -9.43 2.15
C GLU A 87 -31.84 -9.03 0.96
N PRO A 88 -33.15 -8.86 1.19
CA PRO A 88 -34.07 -8.48 0.13
C PRO A 88 -33.68 -7.16 -0.51
N ARG A 89 -33.67 -7.13 -1.85
CA ARG A 89 -33.37 -5.93 -2.67
C ARG A 89 -31.93 -5.43 -2.56
N VAL A 90 -31.03 -6.18 -1.93
CA VAL A 90 -29.59 -5.85 -1.93
C VAL A 90 -28.92 -6.37 -3.19
N VAL A 91 -28.05 -5.54 -3.76
CA VAL A 91 -27.19 -5.89 -4.89
C VAL A 91 -25.75 -5.80 -4.46
N LEU A 92 -25.02 -6.92 -4.54
CA LEU A 92 -23.60 -6.95 -4.21
C LEU A 92 -22.79 -6.50 -5.42
N VAL A 93 -21.99 -5.45 -5.25
CA VAL A 93 -21.19 -4.87 -6.33
C VAL A 93 -19.71 -4.98 -5.98
N SER A 94 -18.89 -5.50 -6.89
CA SER A 94 -17.43 -5.60 -6.66
C SER A 94 -16.63 -5.55 -7.95
N PHE A 95 -15.30 -5.51 -7.82
CA PHE A 95 -14.39 -5.76 -8.93
C PHE A 95 -14.36 -7.25 -9.31
N GLY A 96 -13.92 -7.55 -10.54
CA GLY A 96 -13.98 -8.91 -11.07
C GLY A 96 -13.05 -9.91 -10.37
N ASP A 97 -11.95 -9.45 -9.79
CA ASP A 97 -11.00 -10.28 -9.04
C ASP A 97 -11.54 -10.79 -7.70
N MET A 98 -12.54 -10.10 -7.14
CA MET A 98 -13.24 -10.53 -5.93
C MET A 98 -14.29 -11.61 -6.19
N LEU A 99 -14.74 -11.77 -7.44
CA LEU A 99 -15.90 -12.60 -7.79
C LEU A 99 -15.74 -14.06 -7.33
N ARG A 100 -14.53 -14.61 -7.45
CA ARG A 100 -14.23 -16.02 -7.15
C ARG A 100 -13.50 -16.21 -5.82
N VAL A 101 -13.30 -15.16 -5.03
CA VAL A 101 -12.62 -15.28 -3.73
C VAL A 101 -13.51 -16.11 -2.79
N PRO A 102 -12.99 -17.22 -2.24
CA PRO A 102 -13.80 -18.07 -1.39
C PRO A 102 -14.04 -17.42 -0.02
N GLY A 103 -15.33 -17.21 0.28
CA GLY A 103 -15.85 -17.08 1.64
C GLY A 103 -15.78 -18.42 2.40
N THR A 104 -16.29 -18.45 3.63
CA THR A 104 -16.36 -19.68 4.42
C THR A 104 -17.29 -20.71 3.79
N HIS A 105 -18.41 -20.28 3.21
CA HIS A 105 -19.43 -21.18 2.64
C HIS A 105 -19.67 -21.00 1.14
N THR A 106 -19.37 -19.83 0.59
CA THR A 106 -19.67 -19.47 -0.80
C THR A 106 -18.73 -18.38 -1.28
N SER A 107 -18.85 -17.97 -2.54
CA SER A 107 -18.21 -16.79 -3.13
C SER A 107 -19.28 -15.89 -3.73
N LEU A 108 -18.90 -14.72 -4.27
CA LEU A 108 -19.83 -13.88 -5.02
C LEU A 108 -20.36 -14.62 -6.26
N GLU A 109 -19.51 -15.39 -6.94
CA GLU A 109 -19.91 -16.28 -8.04
C GLU A 109 -20.91 -17.35 -7.56
N GLY A 110 -20.65 -17.96 -6.40
CA GLY A 110 -21.54 -18.96 -5.79
C GLY A 110 -22.92 -18.39 -5.43
N LEU A 111 -22.95 -17.20 -4.83
CA LEU A 111 -24.20 -16.49 -4.52
C LEU A 111 -24.98 -16.13 -5.79
N ARG A 112 -24.29 -15.66 -6.82
CA ARG A 112 -24.92 -15.40 -8.12
C ARG A 112 -25.55 -16.66 -8.72
N ALA A 113 -24.88 -17.80 -8.61
CA ALA A 113 -25.43 -19.08 -9.05
C ALA A 113 -26.66 -19.53 -8.22
N GLN A 114 -26.78 -19.06 -6.98
CA GLN A 114 -27.92 -19.28 -6.10
C GLN A 114 -29.06 -18.25 -6.29
N GLY A 115 -28.91 -17.31 -7.23
CA GLY A 115 -29.92 -16.32 -7.58
C GLY A 115 -29.78 -14.96 -6.86
N ALA A 116 -28.73 -14.76 -6.07
CA ALA A 116 -28.44 -13.44 -5.50
C ALA A 116 -28.00 -12.46 -6.61
N GLU A 117 -28.37 -11.19 -6.45
CA GLU A 117 -28.04 -10.16 -7.43
C GLU A 117 -26.60 -9.65 -7.20
N VAL A 118 -25.69 -10.02 -8.11
CA VAL A 118 -24.27 -9.67 -8.05
C VAL A 118 -23.84 -8.98 -9.34
N ARG A 119 -23.22 -7.80 -9.22
CA ARG A 119 -22.75 -6.99 -10.35
C ARG A 119 -21.23 -6.77 -10.27
N VAL A 120 -20.57 -6.88 -11.41
CA VAL A 120 -19.15 -6.56 -11.55
C VAL A 120 -19.00 -5.18 -12.17
N VAL A 121 -18.17 -4.34 -11.57
CA VAL A 121 -17.83 -3.00 -12.06
C VAL A 121 -16.33 -2.86 -12.31
N TYR A 122 -15.95 -1.85 -13.09
CA TYR A 122 -14.54 -1.52 -13.34
C TYR A 122 -14.12 -0.25 -12.59
N SER A 123 -15.08 0.57 -12.16
CA SER A 123 -14.86 1.72 -11.30
C SER A 123 -15.93 1.79 -10.18
N PRO A 124 -15.59 2.35 -9.00
CA PRO A 124 -16.59 2.64 -7.98
C PRO A 124 -17.69 3.61 -8.46
N LEU A 125 -17.41 4.46 -9.45
CA LEU A 125 -18.40 5.37 -10.03
C LEU A 125 -19.44 4.64 -10.87
N ASP A 126 -19.08 3.51 -11.49
CA ASP A 126 -20.05 2.66 -12.20
C ASP A 126 -21.10 2.13 -11.22
N ALA A 127 -20.73 1.83 -9.98
CA ALA A 127 -21.65 1.41 -8.94
C ALA A 127 -22.62 2.54 -8.52
N VAL A 128 -22.15 3.79 -8.51
CA VAL A 128 -23.01 4.96 -8.27
C VAL A 128 -24.01 5.13 -9.41
N GLU A 129 -23.56 4.99 -10.66
CA GLU A 129 -24.44 5.11 -11.82
C GLU A 129 -25.49 3.98 -11.86
N LEU A 130 -25.09 2.74 -11.53
CA LEU A 130 -26.03 1.63 -11.37
C LEU A 130 -27.07 1.95 -10.29
N ALA A 131 -26.67 2.52 -9.14
CA ALA A 131 -27.60 2.88 -8.07
C ALA A 131 -28.64 3.91 -8.52
N ARG A 132 -28.26 4.88 -9.36
CA ARG A 132 -29.21 5.83 -9.96
C ARG A 132 -30.25 5.17 -10.84
N GLN A 133 -29.87 4.09 -11.53
CA GLN A 133 -30.71 3.40 -12.50
C GLN A 133 -31.64 2.37 -11.83
N THR A 134 -31.36 1.97 -10.59
CA THR A 134 -32.14 0.96 -9.86
C THR A 134 -32.59 1.48 -8.48
N PRO A 135 -33.48 2.48 -8.41
CA PRO A 135 -33.88 3.11 -7.14
C PRO A 135 -34.56 2.16 -6.14
N ASP A 136 -35.17 1.08 -6.62
CA ASP A 136 -35.84 0.07 -5.78
C ASP A 136 -34.88 -0.95 -5.15
N GLN A 137 -33.59 -0.90 -5.51
CA GLN A 137 -32.55 -1.79 -5.05
C GLN A 137 -31.47 -1.02 -4.30
N HIS A 138 -30.90 -1.62 -3.26
CA HIS A 138 -29.79 -1.05 -2.50
C HIS A 138 -28.47 -1.67 -2.94
N LEU A 139 -27.58 -0.88 -3.54
CA LEU A 139 -26.27 -1.34 -4.00
C LEU A 139 -25.25 -1.23 -2.89
N VAL A 140 -24.55 -2.33 -2.63
CA VAL A 140 -23.43 -2.38 -1.70
C VAL A 140 -22.15 -2.67 -2.46
N PHE A 141 -21.31 -1.64 -2.60
CA PHE A 141 -20.01 -1.77 -3.23
C PHE A 141 -18.96 -2.28 -2.24
N PHE A 142 -18.24 -3.36 -2.59
CA PHE A 142 -17.16 -3.86 -1.76
C PHE A 142 -15.89 -3.04 -1.95
N GLY A 143 -15.65 -2.10 -1.04
CA GLY A 143 -14.52 -1.18 -1.07
C GLY A 143 -13.22 -1.84 -0.63
N VAL A 144 -12.64 -2.67 -1.51
CA VAL A 144 -11.33 -3.32 -1.33
C VAL A 144 -10.25 -2.51 -2.03
N GLY A 145 -9.12 -2.31 -1.37
CA GLY A 145 -7.98 -1.69 -2.00
C GLY A 145 -7.01 -0.99 -1.06
N PHE A 146 -5.97 -0.42 -1.66
CA PHE A 146 -4.93 0.34 -0.97
C PHE A 146 -5.05 1.84 -1.25
N GLU A 147 -4.06 2.62 -0.84
CA GLU A 147 -4.03 4.08 -0.96
C GLU A 147 -4.24 4.57 -2.41
N THR A 148 -3.93 3.73 -3.40
CA THR A 148 -4.08 4.05 -4.83
C THR A 148 -5.52 3.91 -5.35
N THR A 149 -6.38 3.15 -4.67
CA THR A 149 -7.78 2.93 -5.08
C THR A 149 -8.75 3.71 -4.21
N MET A 150 -8.37 4.04 -2.96
CA MET A 150 -9.20 4.83 -2.04
C MET A 150 -9.74 6.13 -2.67
N PRO A 151 -8.99 6.91 -3.47
CA PRO A 151 -9.52 8.14 -4.05
C PRO A 151 -10.75 7.91 -4.95
N ALA A 152 -10.78 6.81 -5.71
CA ALA A 152 -11.91 6.50 -6.58
C ALA A 152 -13.16 6.13 -5.75
N THR A 153 -12.98 5.40 -4.65
CA THR A 153 -14.06 5.11 -3.70
C THR A 153 -14.56 6.38 -3.01
N ALA A 154 -13.65 7.26 -2.56
CA ALA A 154 -14.02 8.54 -1.97
C ALA A 154 -14.80 9.41 -2.97
N MET A 155 -14.38 9.45 -4.24
CA MET A 155 -15.11 10.14 -5.30
C MET A 155 -16.51 9.55 -5.49
N ALA A 156 -16.67 8.23 -5.43
CA ALA A 156 -17.98 7.59 -5.54
C ALA A 156 -18.91 7.97 -4.38
N ILE A 157 -18.41 7.96 -3.14
CA ILE A 157 -19.18 8.41 -1.95
C ILE A 157 -19.58 9.88 -2.10
N GLN A 158 -18.64 10.76 -2.45
CA GLN A 158 -18.92 12.18 -2.65
C GLN A 158 -19.93 12.42 -3.80
N THR A 159 -19.84 11.63 -4.87
CA THR A 159 -20.75 11.73 -6.02
C THR A 159 -22.14 11.24 -5.66
N ALA A 160 -22.27 10.11 -4.95
CA ALA A 160 -23.54 9.62 -4.44
C ALA A 160 -24.20 10.64 -3.49
N ALA A 161 -23.40 11.29 -2.63
CA ALA A 161 -23.88 12.37 -1.77
C ALA A 161 -24.42 13.57 -2.54
N ARG A 162 -23.70 14.02 -3.59
CA ARG A 162 -24.14 15.11 -4.47
C ARG A 162 -25.42 14.77 -5.24
N TYR A 163 -25.61 13.52 -5.61
CA TYR A 163 -26.84 13.05 -6.26
C TYR A 163 -27.98 12.75 -5.28
N GLY A 164 -27.73 12.80 -3.97
CA GLY A 164 -28.75 12.49 -2.97
C GLY A 164 -29.19 11.03 -2.99
N LEU A 165 -28.29 10.09 -3.32
CA LEU A 165 -28.63 8.67 -3.37
C LEU A 165 -28.65 8.07 -1.97
N ASP A 166 -29.77 7.47 -1.60
CA ASP A 166 -29.94 6.74 -0.34
C ASP A 166 -29.84 5.21 -0.52
N ASN A 167 -29.76 4.75 -1.77
CA ASN A 167 -29.72 3.34 -2.16
C ASN A 167 -28.32 2.86 -2.58
N PHE A 168 -27.27 3.56 -2.14
CA PHE A 168 -25.87 3.21 -2.36
C PHE A 168 -25.12 3.21 -1.02
N SER A 169 -24.28 2.20 -0.80
CA SER A 169 -23.35 2.17 0.33
C SER A 169 -22.07 1.42 -0.03
N VAL A 170 -21.01 1.65 0.72
CA VAL A 170 -19.71 1.01 0.55
C VAL A 170 -19.41 0.17 1.78
N TRP A 171 -19.11 -1.12 1.57
CA TRP A 171 -18.48 -1.96 2.58
C TRP A 171 -16.98 -1.66 2.55
N CYS A 172 -16.55 -0.68 3.35
CA CYS A 172 -15.18 -0.16 3.31
C CYS A 172 -14.23 -1.07 4.08
N VAL A 173 -13.29 -1.69 3.36
CA VAL A 173 -12.20 -2.50 3.93
C VAL A 173 -10.84 -2.10 3.35
N HIS A 174 -10.76 -0.85 2.91
CA HIS A 174 -9.55 -0.25 2.39
C HIS A 174 -8.45 -0.24 3.46
N LYS A 175 -7.22 -0.40 3.00
CA LYS A 175 -6.06 -0.67 3.86
C LYS A 175 -4.89 0.23 3.50
N THR A 176 -4.06 0.57 4.48
CA THR A 176 -2.84 1.37 4.29
C THR A 176 -1.61 0.50 4.54
N MET A 177 -0.63 0.59 3.64
CA MET A 177 0.56 -0.25 3.70
C MET A 177 1.54 0.11 4.83
N PRO A 178 1.79 1.40 5.20
CA PRO A 178 2.84 1.74 6.15
C PRO A 178 2.72 1.01 7.50
N ALA A 179 1.52 0.96 8.07
CA ALA A 179 1.27 0.26 9.34
C ALA A 179 1.46 -1.26 9.20
N ALA A 180 0.97 -1.84 8.10
CA ALA A 180 1.15 -3.28 7.83
C ALA A 180 2.62 -3.66 7.66
N LEU A 181 3.42 -2.83 6.98
CA LEU A 181 4.86 -3.06 6.82
C LEU A 181 5.62 -2.91 8.15
N LYS A 182 5.26 -1.93 8.97
CA LYS A 182 5.81 -1.79 10.33
C LYS A 182 5.52 -3.03 11.17
N ALA A 183 4.27 -3.48 11.20
CA ALA A 183 3.86 -4.68 11.93
C ALA A 183 4.58 -5.94 11.43
N LEU A 184 4.67 -6.12 10.11
CA LEU A 184 5.38 -7.24 9.49
C LEU A 184 6.87 -7.28 9.88
N LEU A 185 7.55 -6.12 9.83
CA LEU A 185 8.96 -6.02 10.18
C LEU A 185 9.20 -6.21 11.68
N ALA A 186 8.31 -5.67 12.53
CA ALA A 186 8.37 -5.84 13.98
C ALA A 186 8.17 -7.30 14.40
N GLY A 187 7.35 -8.07 13.65
CA GLY A 187 7.12 -9.49 13.91
C GLY A 187 8.38 -10.37 13.76
N GLY A 188 9.40 -9.92 13.02
CA GLY A 188 10.71 -10.60 12.96
C GLY A 188 10.74 -11.97 12.29
N GLU A 189 9.61 -12.49 11.81
CA GLU A 189 9.51 -13.83 11.19
C GLU A 189 10.35 -13.96 9.91
N VAL A 190 10.55 -12.85 9.20
CA VAL A 190 11.43 -12.76 8.03
C VAL A 190 12.37 -11.57 8.20
N ARG A 191 13.67 -11.83 8.07
CA ARG A 191 14.70 -10.79 8.09
C ARG A 191 14.77 -10.03 6.76
N VAL A 192 13.82 -9.13 6.52
CA VAL A 192 13.80 -8.27 5.33
C VAL A 192 14.93 -7.25 5.41
N SER A 193 15.76 -7.21 4.37
CA SER A 193 16.91 -6.28 4.24
C SER A 193 16.55 -5.00 3.48
N GLY A 194 15.46 -5.03 2.70
CA GLY A 194 14.94 -3.85 2.01
C GLY A 194 13.57 -4.10 1.39
N LEU A 195 12.81 -3.02 1.19
CA LEU A 195 11.45 -3.06 0.66
C LEU A 195 11.38 -2.41 -0.72
N GLN A 196 10.67 -3.05 -1.65
CA GLN A 196 10.29 -2.49 -2.94
C GLN A 196 8.77 -2.26 -2.97
N LYS A 197 8.34 -1.06 -2.57
CA LYS A 197 6.97 -0.60 -2.80
C LYS A 197 6.90 0.18 -4.11
N ARG A 198 5.74 0.16 -4.76
CA ARG A 198 5.36 1.25 -5.66
C ARG A 198 5.48 2.56 -4.87
N LEU A 199 6.35 3.48 -5.30
CA LEU A 199 6.47 4.76 -4.61
C LEU A 199 5.17 5.54 -4.83
N GLU A 200 4.41 5.70 -3.75
CA GLU A 200 3.33 6.67 -3.68
C GLU A 200 3.97 8.03 -3.36
N ARG A 201 3.46 9.07 -4.02
CA ARG A 201 4.11 10.39 -4.13
C ARG A 201 4.50 10.93 -2.74
N ARG A 202 5.74 11.41 -2.55
CA ARG A 202 6.11 12.16 -1.33
C ARG A 202 5.37 13.51 -1.27
N GLY A 203 4.87 13.87 -0.09
CA GLY A 203 4.37 15.21 0.25
C GLY A 203 4.16 15.36 1.76
N HIS A 204 4.69 16.45 2.32
CA HIS A 204 4.78 16.75 3.76
C HIS A 204 3.45 16.63 4.54
N GLY A 205 3.55 16.02 5.74
CA GLY A 205 2.73 16.24 6.96
C GLY A 205 1.21 16.31 6.87
N LEU A 206 0.50 15.26 7.29
CA LEU A 206 -0.70 15.31 8.16
C LEU A 206 -0.72 13.95 8.87
N VAL A 207 -0.09 13.87 10.03
CA VAL A 207 -0.67 13.38 11.29
C VAL A 207 0.34 13.83 12.35
N ASP A 208 0.13 15.02 12.93
CA ASP A 208 0.66 15.27 14.27
C ASP A 208 -0.25 14.49 15.22
N ALA A 209 0.23 13.37 15.73
CA ALA A 209 -0.27 12.78 16.96
C ALA A 209 0.84 12.94 18.00
N PRO A 210 0.56 13.54 19.17
CA PRO A 210 1.60 14.02 20.08
C PRO A 210 2.05 12.93 21.05
N ASP A 211 2.50 11.77 20.56
CA ASP A 211 3.13 10.76 21.44
C ASP A 211 4.51 10.40 20.92
N ARG A 212 5.49 11.18 21.39
CA ARG A 212 6.92 10.96 21.17
C ARG A 212 7.45 9.98 22.23
N GLU A 213 7.23 8.69 22.03
CA GLU A 213 8.12 7.70 22.65
C GLU A 213 9.39 7.56 21.80
N ILE A 214 10.37 8.40 22.15
CA ILE A 214 11.75 8.26 21.68
C ILE A 214 12.37 7.08 22.45
N ILE A 215 12.41 5.90 21.83
CA ILE A 215 13.25 4.81 22.33
C ILE A 215 14.71 5.24 22.12
N GLN A 216 15.32 5.78 23.17
CA GLN A 216 16.75 6.09 23.18
C GLN A 216 17.58 4.80 23.11
N PRO A 217 18.63 4.74 22.29
CA PRO A 217 19.59 3.65 22.39
C PRO A 217 20.35 3.79 23.72
N VAL A 218 20.30 2.74 24.54
CA VAL A 218 21.18 2.60 25.71
C VAL A 218 22.62 2.51 25.21
N SER A 219 23.35 3.62 25.27
CA SER A 219 24.80 3.62 25.05
C SER A 219 25.51 3.20 26.33
N GLY A 220 26.16 2.03 26.29
CA GLY A 220 27.10 1.58 27.31
C GLY A 220 28.24 2.58 27.51
N ARG A 221 28.69 2.70 28.76
CA ARG A 221 29.70 3.65 29.25
C ARG A 221 31.02 3.58 28.48
N GLY A 222 31.50 4.77 28.10
CA GLY A 222 32.85 5.29 28.36
C GLY A 222 33.96 4.88 27.40
N LEU A 223 34.64 5.87 26.81
CA LEU A 223 36.05 6.17 27.08
C LEU A 223 36.39 7.59 26.59
N ASN A 224 37.22 8.28 27.38
CA ASN A 224 37.59 9.69 27.33
C ASN A 224 38.30 10.16 26.04
N GLY A 225 38.17 11.46 25.74
CA GLY A 225 39.07 12.19 24.84
C GLY A 225 38.74 13.68 24.76
N HIS A 226 39.64 14.53 25.29
CA HIS A 226 39.57 15.99 25.34
C HIS A 226 39.79 16.72 24.00
N GLY A 227 39.32 17.99 23.96
CA GLY A 227 39.70 19.05 23.00
C GLY A 227 38.48 19.49 22.18
N GLY A 228 38.07 20.75 22.07
CA GLY A 228 38.70 22.06 22.24
C GLY A 228 37.87 23.00 21.34
N GLY A 229 37.48 24.17 21.83
CA GLY A 229 36.45 25.01 21.20
C GLY A 229 36.81 25.62 19.85
N GLY A 230 35.79 26.12 19.14
CA GLY A 230 35.93 26.94 17.94
C GLY A 230 34.58 27.29 17.31
N HIS A 231 34.18 28.56 17.42
CA HIS A 231 33.07 29.18 16.70
C HIS A 231 33.29 29.17 15.19
N GLY A 232 32.21 29.07 14.40
CA GLY A 232 32.20 29.57 13.03
C GLY A 232 31.11 29.02 12.11
N GLY A 233 30.22 29.91 11.65
CA GLY A 233 29.80 29.95 10.25
C GLY A 233 28.65 29.04 9.80
N PHE A 234 27.48 29.65 9.63
CA PHE A 234 26.48 29.24 8.64
C PHE A 234 27.09 29.30 7.23
N GLU A 235 26.95 28.24 6.44
CA GLU A 235 26.78 28.33 4.98
C GLU A 235 26.23 26.99 4.45
N ALA A 236 24.97 27.01 4.00
CA ALA A 236 24.32 25.88 3.36
C ALA A 236 24.57 25.96 1.84
N HIS A 237 25.44 25.09 1.33
CA HIS A 237 25.64 24.89 -0.11
C HIS A 237 24.64 23.83 -0.64
N PRO A 238 23.84 24.13 -1.68
CA PRO A 238 23.00 23.13 -2.31
C PRO A 238 23.79 22.35 -3.38
N GLU A 239 24.20 21.12 -3.07
CA GLU A 239 24.74 20.21 -4.08
C GLU A 239 23.62 19.66 -4.99
N LYS A 240 23.58 20.17 -6.21
CA LYS A 240 22.80 19.62 -7.32
C LYS A 240 23.57 18.44 -7.91
N HIS A 241 23.16 17.21 -7.63
CA HIS A 241 23.65 16.06 -8.40
C HIS A 241 22.92 16.00 -9.76
N GLN A 242 23.58 16.55 -10.80
CA GLN A 242 23.23 16.29 -12.19
C GLN A 242 23.80 14.92 -12.59
N VAL A 243 22.94 13.98 -12.95
CA VAL A 243 23.35 12.74 -13.63
C VAL A 243 23.61 13.09 -15.10
N LEU A 244 24.88 13.23 -15.48
CA LEU A 244 25.31 13.34 -16.88
C LEU A 244 25.24 11.95 -17.54
N ILE A 245 24.33 11.79 -18.51
CA ILE A 245 24.38 10.66 -19.45
C ILE A 245 25.28 11.10 -20.62
N ARG A 246 26.45 10.45 -20.75
CA ARG A 246 27.38 10.70 -21.85
C ARG A 246 26.88 10.01 -23.13
N GLY A 247 26.15 10.75 -23.96
CA GLY A 247 25.91 10.39 -25.36
C GLY A 247 27.11 10.77 -26.23
N LEU A 248 27.48 9.91 -27.18
CA LEU A 248 28.49 10.20 -28.21
C LEU A 248 28.05 11.38 -29.12
N PRO A 249 28.99 12.10 -29.77
CA PRO A 249 28.84 13.51 -30.08
C PRO A 249 28.11 13.79 -31.40
N GLY A 250 27.22 14.78 -31.40
CA GLY A 250 26.77 15.46 -32.62
C GLY A 250 25.31 15.93 -32.61
N GLN A 251 25.15 17.25 -32.54
CA GLN A 251 23.94 18.04 -32.88
C GLN A 251 22.84 18.16 -31.82
N PHE A 252 22.81 19.34 -31.18
CA PHE A 252 21.72 19.85 -30.36
C PHE A 252 20.71 20.57 -31.25
N HIS A 253 19.42 20.22 -31.14
CA HIS A 253 18.32 21.08 -31.56
C HIS A 253 17.60 21.63 -30.31
N ARG A 254 17.66 22.95 -30.13
CA ARG A 254 16.91 23.69 -29.12
C ARG A 254 15.49 23.92 -29.66
N VAL A 255 14.48 23.32 -29.03
CA VAL A 255 13.08 23.67 -29.29
C VAL A 255 12.55 24.43 -28.07
N GLN A 256 12.41 25.76 -28.22
CA GLN A 256 11.66 26.62 -27.30
C GLN A 256 10.19 26.54 -27.70
N GLY A 257 9.34 26.04 -26.80
CA GLY A 257 7.89 26.15 -26.91
C GLY A 257 7.36 26.80 -25.64
N GLY A 258 7.23 28.13 -25.66
CA GLY A 258 6.47 28.86 -24.66
C GLY A 258 4.98 28.62 -24.85
N VAL A 259 4.22 28.55 -23.76
CA VAL A 259 2.76 28.61 -23.80
C VAL A 259 2.33 29.81 -22.98
N ASN A 260 1.85 30.82 -23.70
CA ASN A 260 1.14 31.98 -23.18
C ASN A 260 -0.13 31.52 -22.48
N HIS A 261 -0.36 31.99 -21.26
CA HIS A 261 -1.65 31.92 -20.58
C HIS A 261 -2.25 33.33 -20.56
N PRO A 262 -3.44 33.57 -21.13
CA PRO A 262 -4.17 34.81 -20.91
C PRO A 262 -4.95 34.75 -19.58
N HIS A 263 -4.75 35.82 -18.81
CA HIS A 263 -5.65 36.53 -17.88
C HIS A 263 -6.85 35.81 -17.24
N PHE A 264 -6.88 35.79 -15.90
CA PHE A 264 -7.99 36.32 -15.08
C PHE A 264 -7.41 36.89 -13.78
N GLY A 265 -7.83 38.12 -13.42
CA GLY A 265 -7.25 38.95 -12.36
C GLY A 265 -7.78 38.66 -10.95
N PRO A 266 -7.12 39.20 -9.91
CA PRO A 266 -7.46 38.98 -8.51
C PRO A 266 -8.50 39.98 -8.02
N LEU A 267 -9.43 39.53 -7.16
CA LEU A 267 -10.20 40.40 -6.28
C LEU A 267 -9.87 40.04 -4.83
N GLY A 268 -9.61 41.09 -4.05
CA GLY A 268 -9.00 41.08 -2.73
C GLY A 268 -9.94 40.75 -1.57
N PRO A 269 -9.43 40.89 -0.33
CA PRO A 269 -10.04 40.35 0.88
C PRO A 269 -10.89 41.39 1.61
N GLU A 270 -11.97 40.94 2.24
CA GLU A 270 -12.62 41.68 3.32
C GLU A 270 -12.77 40.77 4.54
N ALA A 271 -12.27 41.29 5.66
CA ALA A 271 -12.33 40.74 7.00
C ALA A 271 -13.74 40.83 7.57
N LEU A 272 -14.04 40.03 8.60
CA LEU A 272 -14.85 40.48 9.74
C LEU A 272 -14.62 39.59 10.97
N GLN A 273 -14.50 40.28 12.10
CA GLN A 273 -14.17 39.82 13.45
C GLN A 273 -15.40 39.29 14.21
N GLY A 274 -15.11 38.60 15.32
CA GLY A 274 -16.02 38.33 16.46
C GLY A 274 -15.91 36.85 16.86
N GLY A 275 -15.75 36.44 18.11
CA GLY A 275 -15.79 37.08 19.42
C GLY A 275 -15.72 35.94 20.45
N VAL A 276 -15.20 36.26 21.63
CA VAL A 276 -14.72 35.37 22.71
C VAL A 276 -15.82 34.55 23.39
N GLY A 277 -15.47 33.35 23.88
CA GLY A 277 -16.21 32.61 24.91
C GLY A 277 -15.34 31.55 25.57
N ALA A 278 -14.87 31.82 26.79
CA ALA A 278 -14.05 30.94 27.62
C ALA A 278 -14.92 29.97 28.45
N GLY A 279 -14.35 28.80 28.78
CA GLY A 279 -14.91 27.84 29.73
C GLY A 279 -13.99 26.63 29.92
N ASP A 280 -13.06 26.74 30.88
CA ASP A 280 -12.35 25.64 31.55
C ASP A 280 -13.21 25.12 32.73
N PRO A 281 -12.82 24.06 33.48
CA PRO A 281 -12.02 22.86 33.16
C PRO A 281 -12.70 21.57 33.70
N GLU A 282 -12.13 20.37 33.47
CA GLU A 282 -12.03 19.34 34.52
C GLU A 282 -11.08 18.17 34.13
N HIS A 283 -10.13 17.90 35.03
CA HIS A 283 -9.20 16.76 35.08
C HIS A 283 -9.91 15.45 35.45
N VAL A 284 -9.46 14.29 34.92
CA VAL A 284 -9.35 13.03 35.69
C VAL A 284 -8.22 12.12 35.17
N ALA A 285 -7.26 11.89 36.07
CA ALA A 285 -6.45 10.71 36.44
C ALA A 285 -5.76 9.79 35.41
N GLU A 286 -4.43 9.71 35.59
CA GLU A 286 -3.51 8.64 35.21
C GLU A 286 -3.71 7.37 36.08
N GLY A 287 -3.44 6.20 35.51
CA GLY A 287 -3.39 4.92 36.21
C GLY A 287 -2.24 4.05 35.70
N ASP A 288 -1.27 3.81 36.59
CA ASP A 288 -0.17 2.85 36.50
C ASP A 288 -0.62 1.43 36.15
N GLN A 289 0.17 0.72 35.32
CA GLN A 289 0.44 -0.72 35.51
C GLN A 289 1.87 -1.08 35.09
N ASP A 290 2.65 -1.50 36.10
CA ASP A 290 3.86 -2.29 35.99
C ASP A 290 3.61 -3.65 35.32
N HIS A 291 4.49 -4.09 34.42
CA HIS A 291 4.88 -5.50 34.34
C HIS A 291 6.30 -5.67 33.78
N ALA A 292 7.16 -6.22 34.63
CA ALA A 292 8.50 -6.71 34.33
C ALA A 292 8.47 -8.11 33.65
N GLY A 293 9.46 -8.41 32.79
CA GLY A 293 9.76 -9.80 32.42
C GLY A 293 10.60 -10.06 31.17
N PHE A 294 11.92 -10.14 31.35
CA PHE A 294 12.93 -10.96 30.64
C PHE A 294 13.01 -10.99 29.09
N GLY A 295 14.13 -10.47 28.57
CA GLY A 295 14.66 -10.82 27.24
C GLY A 295 15.83 -11.82 27.31
N PRO A 296 16.16 -12.51 26.20
CA PRO A 296 17.49 -13.05 25.97
C PRO A 296 18.30 -12.14 25.03
N GLN A 297 19.60 -12.15 25.28
CA GLN A 297 20.63 -11.25 24.81
C GLN A 297 20.98 -11.42 23.31
N GLY A 298 21.24 -10.28 22.66
CA GLY A 298 22.42 -10.06 21.81
C GLY A 298 22.53 -10.79 20.47
N GLN A 299 22.03 -10.17 19.40
CA GLN A 299 22.68 -10.18 18.09
C GLN A 299 22.48 -8.82 17.40
N GLU A 300 23.57 -8.15 17.04
CA GLU A 300 23.57 -6.89 16.28
C GLU A 300 23.05 -7.14 14.85
N GLY A 301 21.74 -6.98 14.67
CA GLY A 301 21.09 -6.95 13.37
C GLY A 301 21.02 -5.52 12.85
N VAL A 302 21.40 -5.32 11.57
CA VAL A 302 21.11 -4.09 10.81
C VAL A 302 19.60 -3.82 10.90
N GLN A 303 19.21 -2.85 11.74
CA GLN A 303 17.84 -2.39 11.85
C GLN A 303 17.48 -1.61 10.58
N VAL A 304 16.50 -2.10 9.83
CA VAL A 304 15.85 -1.33 8.78
C VAL A 304 15.13 -0.17 9.47
N ARG A 305 15.76 1.01 9.48
CA ARG A 305 15.08 2.23 9.90
C ARG A 305 14.09 2.59 8.80
N LEU A 306 12.81 2.32 9.04
CA LEU A 306 11.74 3.04 8.38
C LEU A 306 11.91 4.50 8.82
N GLY A 307 12.42 5.35 7.92
CA GLY A 307 12.46 6.79 8.17
C GLY A 307 11.10 7.25 8.65
N GLY A 308 11.09 7.95 9.78
CA GLY A 308 9.89 8.60 10.32
C GLY A 308 9.21 9.43 9.24
N ASP A 309 7.88 9.44 9.31
CA ASP A 309 6.98 10.32 8.55
C ASP A 309 6.89 10.05 7.04
N ALA A 310 6.28 8.90 6.69
CA ALA A 310 5.80 8.63 5.34
C ALA A 310 4.27 8.65 5.31
N HIS A 311 3.69 9.84 5.39
CA HIS A 311 2.28 10.07 5.15
C HIS A 311 2.00 10.33 3.65
N ARG A 312 0.89 9.75 3.18
CA ARG A 312 -0.04 10.27 2.16
C ARG A 312 0.04 9.78 0.70
N ALA A 313 -1.18 9.69 0.16
CA ALA A 313 -1.66 8.91 -0.98
C ALA A 313 -1.48 9.52 -2.38
N ALA A 314 -1.74 8.65 -3.37
CA ALA A 314 -1.45 8.78 -4.79
C ALA A 314 -2.36 9.73 -5.57
N GLY A 315 -1.91 10.08 -6.79
CA GLY A 315 -2.55 11.09 -7.61
C GLY A 315 -3.65 10.61 -8.56
N ALA A 316 -4.76 11.33 -8.53
CA ALA A 316 -5.73 11.41 -9.62
C ALA A 316 -5.18 12.26 -10.78
N GLY A 317 -4.89 11.64 -11.92
CA GLY A 317 -4.90 12.33 -13.21
C GLY A 317 -6.26 12.14 -13.86
N ASN A 318 -6.70 13.07 -14.72
CA ASN A 318 -8.01 13.06 -15.40
C ASN A 318 -8.26 11.89 -16.38
N GLU A 319 -7.41 10.85 -16.37
CA GLU A 319 -7.63 9.60 -17.09
C GLU A 319 -7.22 8.44 -16.17
N PHE A 320 -8.10 8.11 -15.22
CA PHE A 320 -7.98 6.89 -14.43
C PHE A 320 -8.42 5.70 -15.29
N ASN A 321 -7.46 4.98 -15.85
CA ASN A 321 -7.72 3.71 -16.54
C ASN A 321 -7.18 2.56 -15.66
N PRO A 322 -8.06 1.77 -15.00
CA PRO A 322 -7.67 0.73 -14.06
C PRO A 322 -6.80 -0.39 -14.69
N GLY A 323 -6.72 -0.47 -16.02
CA GLY A 323 -5.93 -1.48 -16.74
C GLY A 323 -4.52 -1.07 -17.21
N ARG A 324 -4.02 0.14 -16.91
CA ARG A 324 -2.70 0.58 -17.41
C ARG A 324 -1.77 1.11 -16.31
N GLN A 325 -1.23 0.18 -15.55
CA GLN A 325 -0.17 0.44 -14.59
C GLN A 325 1.19 0.57 -15.32
N LYS A 326 1.69 1.80 -15.48
CA LYS A 326 2.99 2.12 -16.10
C LYS A 326 4.07 2.20 -15.01
N GLY A 327 5.14 1.40 -15.12
CA GLY A 327 6.31 1.42 -14.22
C GLY A 327 6.63 0.08 -13.54
N PHE A 328 6.47 -1.05 -14.22
CA PHE A 328 6.70 -2.38 -13.64
C PHE A 328 7.49 -3.27 -14.59
N GLU A 329 8.53 -2.68 -15.17
CA GLU A 329 9.40 -3.34 -16.13
C GLU A 329 10.61 -3.96 -15.42
N PRO A 330 11.25 -4.99 -16.00
CA PRO A 330 12.32 -5.72 -15.33
C PRO A 330 13.49 -4.81 -14.93
N VAL A 331 13.81 -3.81 -15.75
CA VAL A 331 14.83 -2.80 -15.45
C VAL A 331 14.49 -2.00 -14.19
N ASP A 332 13.23 -1.59 -14.00
CA ASP A 332 12.83 -0.80 -12.83
C ASP A 332 13.03 -1.59 -11.52
N MET A 333 12.63 -2.87 -11.53
CA MET A 333 12.77 -3.75 -10.38
C MET A 333 14.24 -4.04 -10.05
N LEU A 334 15.07 -4.30 -11.06
CA LEU A 334 16.50 -4.55 -10.87
C LEU A 334 17.24 -3.31 -10.35
N LEU A 335 16.87 -2.10 -10.83
CA LEU A 335 17.41 -0.84 -10.29
C LEU A 335 17.05 -0.64 -8.81
N GLY A 336 15.82 -0.99 -8.41
CA GLY A 336 15.47 -0.92 -6.99
C GLY A 336 16.24 -1.91 -6.11
N ILE A 337 16.52 -3.13 -6.62
CA ILE A 337 17.38 -4.11 -5.93
C ILE A 337 18.80 -3.58 -5.85
N GLU A 338 19.32 -2.97 -6.92
CA GLU A 338 20.64 -2.34 -6.94
C GLU A 338 20.75 -1.24 -5.88
N SER A 339 19.74 -0.37 -5.76
CA SER A 339 19.67 0.67 -4.71
C SER A 339 19.79 0.04 -3.32
N ILE A 340 18.98 -0.99 -3.04
CA ILE A 340 18.97 -1.66 -1.74
C ILE A 340 20.35 -2.29 -1.43
N LEU A 341 20.96 -2.97 -2.39
CA LEU A 341 22.29 -3.56 -2.19
C LEU A 341 23.36 -2.51 -1.94
N ARG A 342 23.29 -1.32 -2.59
CA ARG A 342 24.22 -0.21 -2.33
C ARG A 342 24.06 0.29 -0.91
N GLN A 343 22.82 0.51 -0.47
CA GLN A 343 22.51 0.94 0.89
C GLN A 343 22.99 -0.07 1.94
N ILE A 344 22.82 -1.37 1.71
CA ILE A 344 23.33 -2.42 2.60
C ILE A 344 24.86 -2.37 2.69
N LYS A 345 25.54 -2.27 1.54
CA LYS A 345 27.00 -2.17 1.48
C LYS A 345 27.52 -0.93 2.23
N GLU A 346 26.84 0.19 2.06
CA GLU A 346 27.23 1.48 2.65
C GLU A 346 26.80 1.66 4.10
N GLY A 347 25.92 0.78 4.61
CA GLY A 347 25.30 0.91 5.93
C GLY A 347 24.38 2.13 6.05
N LYS A 348 23.82 2.62 4.93
CA LYS A 348 23.03 3.85 4.85
C LYS A 348 21.61 3.56 4.34
N PRO A 349 20.65 3.26 5.23
CA PRO A 349 19.27 3.03 4.82
C PRO A 349 18.61 4.35 4.39
N THR A 350 18.11 4.42 3.16
CA THR A 350 17.40 5.57 2.59
C THR A 350 16.20 5.13 1.76
N VAL A 351 15.24 6.04 1.54
CA VAL A 351 14.13 5.82 0.61
C VAL A 351 14.48 6.49 -0.72
N ASP A 352 14.77 5.68 -1.74
CA ASP A 352 15.14 6.15 -3.08
C ASP A 352 13.95 6.08 -4.05
N ASN A 353 13.79 7.09 -4.90
CA ASN A 353 12.82 7.06 -5.99
C ASN A 353 13.48 6.56 -7.28
N VAL A 354 13.42 5.26 -7.54
CA VAL A 354 13.89 4.66 -8.80
C VAL A 354 12.85 4.75 -9.94
N TYR A 355 11.65 5.25 -9.64
CA TYR A 355 10.51 5.36 -10.57
C TYR A 355 10.26 6.81 -11.05
N THR A 356 11.32 7.60 -11.25
CA THR A 356 11.24 9.05 -11.55
C THR A 356 10.37 9.40 -12.76
N ARG A 357 10.23 8.48 -13.72
CA ARG A 357 9.36 8.65 -14.92
C ARG A 357 7.86 8.63 -14.62
N ALA A 358 7.45 7.91 -13.59
CA ALA A 358 6.05 7.70 -13.23
C ALA A 358 5.65 8.43 -11.94
N VAL A 359 6.61 8.66 -11.05
CA VAL A 359 6.39 9.27 -9.74
C VAL A 359 7.06 10.64 -9.70
N ARG A 360 6.26 11.68 -9.96
CA ARG A 360 6.63 13.08 -9.74
C ARG A 360 6.33 13.48 -8.30
N VAL A 361 7.19 14.33 -7.75
CA VAL A 361 7.05 14.96 -6.42
C VAL A 361 6.69 16.43 -6.65
N PRO A 362 5.68 17.00 -5.98
CA PRO A 362 4.93 16.49 -4.80
C PRO A 362 3.65 15.66 -5.09
N ALA A 363 3.03 15.14 -4.01
CA ALA A 363 1.74 14.43 -4.00
C ALA A 363 0.57 15.23 -4.62
N ASN A 364 -0.51 14.56 -5.04
CA ASN A 364 -1.67 15.27 -5.60
C ASN A 364 -2.50 15.88 -4.45
N PRO A 365 -2.50 17.21 -4.25
CA PRO A 365 -3.20 17.83 -3.12
C PRO A 365 -4.70 17.53 -3.12
N ARG A 366 -5.35 17.51 -4.29
CA ARG A 366 -6.80 17.24 -4.41
C ARG A 366 -7.18 15.84 -3.96
N ALA A 367 -6.33 14.85 -4.24
CA ALA A 367 -6.60 13.47 -3.81
C ALA A 367 -6.47 13.36 -2.28
N LEU A 368 -5.55 14.10 -1.67
CA LEU A 368 -5.34 14.11 -0.22
C LEU A 368 -6.47 14.80 0.51
N GLU A 369 -6.93 15.95 0.00
CA GLU A 369 -8.09 16.67 0.50
C GLU A 369 -9.33 15.76 0.48
N LEU A 370 -9.60 15.12 -0.67
CA LEU A 370 -10.73 14.20 -0.81
C LEU A 370 -10.67 13.02 0.18
N LEU A 371 -9.49 12.40 0.34
CA LEU A 371 -9.34 11.30 1.29
C LEU A 371 -9.54 11.77 2.73
N ALA A 372 -8.99 12.93 3.08
CA ALA A 372 -9.15 13.50 4.42
C ALA A 372 -10.60 13.89 4.71
N GLU A 373 -11.34 14.31 3.69
CA GLU A 373 -12.76 14.66 3.76
C GLU A 373 -13.67 13.43 3.98
N VAL A 374 -13.40 12.32 3.29
CA VAL A 374 -14.28 11.13 3.29
C VAL A 374 -13.89 10.10 4.34
N PHE A 375 -12.59 9.94 4.61
CA PHE A 375 -12.05 8.84 5.39
C PHE A 375 -11.34 9.28 6.67
N ALA A 376 -11.45 8.46 7.71
CA ALA A 376 -10.67 8.56 8.94
C ALA A 376 -9.87 7.26 9.15
N PRO A 377 -8.65 7.31 9.71
CA PRO A 377 -7.92 6.10 10.07
C PRO A 377 -8.73 5.23 11.04
N GLU A 378 -8.67 3.91 10.83
CA GLU A 378 -9.24 2.93 11.75
C GLU A 378 -8.33 1.70 11.82
N ASP A 379 -8.56 0.86 12.82
CA ASP A 379 -7.92 -0.45 12.91
C ASP A 379 -8.53 -1.37 11.86
N ALA A 380 -7.68 -2.14 11.17
CA ALA A 380 -8.15 -3.08 10.16
C ALA A 380 -7.59 -4.47 10.39
N GLN A 381 -8.41 -5.48 10.10
CA GLN A 381 -8.00 -6.87 10.07
C GLN A 381 -7.37 -7.20 8.71
N TRP A 382 -6.18 -7.79 8.76
CA TRP A 382 -5.42 -8.26 7.60
C TRP A 382 -5.34 -9.78 7.63
N ARG A 383 -5.70 -10.42 6.51
CA ARG A 383 -5.58 -11.87 6.37
C ARG A 383 -4.14 -12.31 6.59
N GLY A 384 -3.94 -13.12 7.62
CA GLY A 384 -2.64 -13.67 7.98
C GLY A 384 -1.71 -12.73 8.75
N LEU A 385 -2.10 -11.48 9.01
CA LEU A 385 -1.34 -10.53 9.85
C LEU A 385 -2.12 -10.09 11.10
N GLY A 386 -3.41 -10.41 11.19
CA GLY A 386 -4.25 -10.03 12.34
C GLY A 386 -4.76 -8.59 12.24
N THR A 387 -5.24 -8.04 13.36
CA THR A 387 -5.67 -6.65 13.44
C THR A 387 -4.47 -5.75 13.62
N ILE A 388 -4.33 -4.76 12.74
CA ILE A 388 -3.20 -3.83 12.75
C ILE A 388 -3.74 -2.42 13.00
N PRO A 389 -3.31 -1.74 14.08
CA PRO A 389 -3.82 -0.42 14.43
C PRO A 389 -3.57 0.63 13.35
N GLY A 390 -4.58 1.47 13.08
CA GLY A 390 -4.52 2.56 12.10
C GLY A 390 -4.17 2.14 10.66
N SER A 391 -4.32 0.85 10.34
CA SER A 391 -3.98 0.27 9.03
C SER A 391 -5.15 0.23 8.06
N GLY A 392 -6.33 0.69 8.47
CA GLY A 392 -7.55 0.80 7.68
C GLY A 392 -8.04 2.23 7.56
N VAL A 393 -9.17 2.38 6.87
CA VAL A 393 -9.94 3.63 6.88
C VAL A 393 -11.44 3.38 7.00
N GLY A 394 -12.07 4.13 7.90
CA GLY A 394 -13.52 4.20 8.08
C GLY A 394 -14.10 5.42 7.38
N ILE A 395 -15.39 5.36 7.04
CA ILE A 395 -16.12 6.47 6.44
C ILE A 395 -16.48 7.48 7.53
N ARG A 396 -16.18 8.77 7.32
CA ARG A 396 -16.44 9.84 8.29
C ARG A 396 -17.93 10.10 8.47
N GLU A 397 -18.27 10.69 9.62
CA GLU A 397 -19.65 11.03 10.03
C GLU A 397 -20.48 11.75 8.95
N PRO A 398 -19.96 12.76 8.22
CA PRO A 398 -20.75 13.44 7.18
C PRO A 398 -21.18 12.52 6.03
N TYR A 399 -20.53 11.37 5.91
CA TYR A 399 -20.77 10.33 4.91
C TYR A 399 -21.25 9.01 5.53
N ALA A 400 -21.57 8.96 6.83
CA ALA A 400 -21.90 7.73 7.56
C ALA A 400 -23.08 6.94 6.95
N ARG A 401 -24.03 7.62 6.31
CA ARG A 401 -25.14 6.95 5.59
C ARG A 401 -24.68 6.03 4.46
N PHE A 402 -23.46 6.22 3.97
CA PHE A 402 -22.83 5.39 2.94
C PHE A 402 -22.00 4.24 3.52
N ASP A 403 -21.88 4.08 4.85
CA ASP A 403 -21.18 2.93 5.44
C ASP A 403 -22.12 1.71 5.53
N ALA A 404 -21.82 0.71 4.71
CA ALA A 404 -22.59 -0.53 4.69
C ALA A 404 -22.42 -1.34 5.99
N ARG A 405 -21.28 -1.23 6.68
CA ARG A 405 -21.02 -1.95 7.94
C ARG A 405 -21.97 -1.47 9.02
N THR A 406 -22.21 -0.16 9.09
CA THR A 406 -23.20 0.42 10.01
C THR A 406 -24.63 0.12 9.56
N ARG A 407 -24.95 0.27 8.27
CA ARG A 407 -26.31 0.07 7.74
C ARG A 407 -26.84 -1.36 7.92
N PHE A 408 -25.95 -2.34 7.83
CA PHE A 408 -26.30 -3.76 7.87
C PHE A 408 -25.72 -4.48 9.09
N SER A 409 -25.46 -3.77 10.20
CA SER A 409 -24.87 -4.35 11.43
C SER A 409 -25.62 -5.58 11.93
N GLN A 410 -26.96 -5.54 11.88
CA GLN A 410 -27.82 -6.66 12.26
C GLN A 410 -27.59 -7.95 11.49
N VAL A 411 -26.99 -7.88 10.29
CA VAL A 411 -26.71 -9.06 9.45
C VAL A 411 -25.38 -9.69 9.87
N TRP A 412 -24.32 -8.87 9.95
CA TRP A 412 -22.97 -9.40 10.12
C TRP A 412 -22.54 -9.58 11.58
N GLU A 413 -23.07 -8.81 12.53
CA GLU A 413 -22.76 -8.98 13.96
C GLU A 413 -23.19 -10.35 14.50
N ARG A 414 -24.12 -11.02 13.81
CA ARG A 414 -24.61 -12.35 14.16
C ARG A 414 -23.76 -13.48 13.58
N LEU A 415 -22.82 -13.16 12.68
CA LEU A 415 -22.01 -14.19 12.05
C LEU A 415 -20.98 -14.73 13.04
N PRO A 416 -20.80 -16.06 13.09
CA PRO A 416 -19.72 -16.63 13.88
C PRO A 416 -18.35 -16.21 13.28
N PRO A 417 -17.29 -16.18 14.10
CA PRO A 417 -15.94 -16.04 13.58
C PRO A 417 -15.66 -17.11 12.51
N PRO A 418 -14.94 -16.77 11.42
CA PRO A 418 -14.59 -17.74 10.40
C PRO A 418 -13.84 -18.94 11.00
N PRO A 419 -14.16 -20.18 10.57
CA PRO A 419 -13.46 -21.35 11.06
C PRO A 419 -11.99 -21.35 10.58
N PRO A 420 -11.12 -22.13 11.23
CA PRO A 420 -9.74 -22.29 10.77
C PRO A 420 -9.68 -22.75 9.31
N SER A 421 -8.95 -22.00 8.49
CA SER A 421 -8.76 -22.35 7.08
C SER A 421 -7.52 -23.23 6.91
N PRO A 422 -7.56 -24.31 6.08
CA PRO A 422 -6.36 -25.06 5.72
C PRO A 422 -5.42 -24.24 4.82
N CYS A 423 -5.90 -23.11 4.29
CA CYS A 423 -5.18 -22.27 3.36
C CYS A 423 -4.01 -21.52 4.03
N ARG A 424 -2.80 -21.68 3.47
CA ARG A 424 -1.57 -21.04 3.96
C ARG A 424 -1.27 -19.68 3.31
N CYS A 425 -2.32 -18.96 2.86
CA CYS A 425 -2.14 -17.64 2.23
C CYS A 425 -1.51 -16.64 3.20
N GLY A 426 -1.78 -16.72 4.51
CA GLY A 426 -1.20 -15.82 5.48
C GLY A 426 0.34 -15.93 5.53
N GLU A 427 0.86 -17.14 5.49
CA GLU A 427 2.30 -17.39 5.41
C GLU A 427 2.92 -16.90 4.10
N VAL A 428 2.19 -17.04 2.98
CA VAL A 428 2.63 -16.52 1.69
C VAL A 428 2.69 -14.99 1.71
N LEU A 429 1.65 -14.34 2.25
CA LEU A 429 1.57 -12.87 2.33
C LEU A 429 2.61 -12.27 3.27
N ARG A 430 2.99 -12.98 4.33
CA ARG A 430 4.09 -12.56 5.23
C ARG A 430 5.48 -12.86 4.67
N GLY A 431 5.57 -13.56 3.53
CA GLY A 431 6.84 -13.95 2.92
C GLY A 431 7.59 -15.06 3.67
N VAL A 432 6.99 -15.68 4.69
CA VAL A 432 7.59 -16.81 5.44
C VAL A 432 7.55 -18.11 4.63
N MET A 433 6.64 -18.20 3.65
CA MET A 433 6.45 -19.37 2.79
C MET A 433 6.34 -18.96 1.33
N ARG A 434 7.00 -19.71 0.43
CA ARG A 434 6.76 -19.57 -1.01
C ARG A 434 5.52 -20.36 -1.41
N PRO A 435 4.74 -19.93 -2.42
CA PRO A 435 3.55 -20.65 -2.87
C PRO A 435 3.81 -22.14 -3.17
N VAL A 436 4.89 -22.45 -3.90
CA VAL A 436 5.31 -23.82 -4.22
C VAL A 436 5.66 -24.70 -3.02
N ALA A 437 5.85 -24.10 -1.84
CA ALA A 437 6.09 -24.82 -0.58
C ALA A 437 4.79 -25.10 0.20
N CYS A 438 3.66 -24.52 -0.21
CA CYS A 438 2.37 -24.82 0.39
C CYS A 438 1.92 -26.23 -0.03
N PRO A 439 1.52 -27.11 0.91
CA PRO A 439 1.16 -28.50 0.59
C PRO A 439 -0.09 -28.61 -0.29
N LEU A 440 -0.92 -27.56 -0.36
CA LEU A 440 -2.14 -27.50 -1.15
C LEU A 440 -1.91 -26.92 -2.56
N PHE A 441 -0.79 -26.23 -2.78
CA PHE A 441 -0.52 -25.53 -4.04
C PHE A 441 -0.42 -26.50 -5.21
N ALA A 442 -1.10 -26.17 -6.32
CA ALA A 442 -1.21 -27.00 -7.54
C ALA A 442 -1.75 -28.42 -7.31
N LYS A 443 -2.32 -28.68 -6.13
CA LYS A 443 -2.97 -29.93 -5.75
C LYS A 443 -4.43 -29.65 -5.38
N GLY A 444 -4.72 -29.49 -4.09
CA GLY A 444 -6.06 -29.15 -3.60
C GLY A 444 -6.45 -27.69 -3.83
N CYS A 445 -5.49 -26.80 -4.10
CA CYS A 445 -5.70 -25.39 -4.43
C CYS A 445 -5.17 -25.11 -5.83
N THR A 446 -6.05 -24.80 -6.77
CA THR A 446 -5.75 -24.50 -8.18
C THR A 446 -6.55 -23.28 -8.65
N PRO A 447 -6.23 -22.67 -9.81
CA PRO A 447 -7.05 -21.58 -10.36
C PRO A 447 -8.51 -22.00 -10.64
N ALA A 448 -8.75 -23.28 -10.96
CA ALA A 448 -10.09 -23.83 -11.15
C ALA A 448 -10.81 -24.05 -9.81
N GLN A 449 -10.09 -24.52 -8.80
CA GLN A 449 -10.59 -24.78 -7.45
C GLN A 449 -9.74 -24.05 -6.39
N PRO A 450 -9.94 -22.73 -6.23
CA PRO A 450 -9.13 -21.94 -5.32
C PRO A 450 -9.57 -22.12 -3.87
N LEU A 451 -8.64 -22.42 -2.97
CA LEU A 451 -8.89 -22.47 -1.51
C LEU A 451 -8.61 -21.13 -0.80
N GLY A 452 -8.09 -20.14 -1.51
CA GLY A 452 -7.81 -18.84 -0.92
C GLY A 452 -7.49 -17.76 -1.96
N PRO A 453 -7.44 -16.51 -1.53
CA PRO A 453 -7.45 -15.36 -2.42
C PRO A 453 -6.16 -15.21 -3.21
N CYS A 454 -5.01 -15.69 -2.69
CA CYS A 454 -3.75 -15.61 -3.44
C CYS A 454 -3.76 -16.46 -4.71
N MET A 455 -4.66 -17.45 -4.84
CA MET A 455 -4.85 -18.26 -6.05
C MET A 455 -5.89 -17.65 -7.00
N VAL A 456 -6.72 -16.75 -6.51
CA VAL A 456 -7.80 -16.10 -7.28
C VAL A 456 -7.34 -14.78 -7.87
N SER A 457 -6.72 -13.94 -7.03
CA SER A 457 -6.36 -12.58 -7.42
C SER A 457 -5.32 -12.61 -8.54
N THR A 458 -5.52 -11.73 -9.52
CA THR A 458 -4.55 -11.48 -10.60
C THR A 458 -3.22 -10.92 -10.10
N GLU A 459 -3.20 -10.40 -8.87
CA GLU A 459 -2.05 -9.87 -8.15
C GLU A 459 -1.55 -10.84 -7.05
N GLY A 460 -2.17 -12.02 -6.95
CA GLY A 460 -1.93 -12.99 -5.89
C GLY A 460 -0.62 -13.75 -6.06
N GLY A 461 0.12 -13.91 -4.95
CA GLY A 461 1.39 -14.62 -4.96
C GLY A 461 1.31 -16.07 -5.45
N CYS A 462 0.20 -16.77 -5.19
CA CYS A 462 0.03 -18.15 -5.67
C CYS A 462 -0.34 -18.20 -7.16
N ALA A 463 -1.23 -17.32 -7.63
CA ALA A 463 -1.56 -17.24 -9.05
C ALA A 463 -0.35 -16.87 -9.93
N ALA A 464 0.61 -16.13 -9.36
CA ALA A 464 1.86 -15.77 -10.02
C ALA A 464 2.91 -16.89 -10.10
N ALA A 465 2.79 -17.94 -9.29
CA ALA A 465 3.89 -18.84 -8.95
C ALA A 465 4.03 -20.10 -9.82
#